data_AF-A0A3D0F603-F1
#
_entry.id   AF-A0A3D0F603-F1
#
_cell.length_a   1.000
_cell.length_b   1.000
_cell.length_c   1.000
_cell.angle_alpha   90.00
_cell.angle_beta   90.00
_cell.angle_gamma   90.00
#
_symmetry.space_group_name_H-M   'P 1'
#
loop_
_entity.id
_entity.type
_entity.pdbx_description
1 polymer ?
#
loop_
_entity_poly.entity_id
_entity_poly.type
_entity_poly.pdbx_seq_one_letter_code
_entity_poly.pdbx_strand_id
1 'polypeptide(L)'
;MTKNKIIGFRLASIRTNEFAIIEDITAGEENISIKTGVGIRVNIEKCVIFIETKFTFVHENCPFIILSCECSFILGDTHFKSFKNDSDDSYIIPKDFITHLAVIAVGTARGILHCKTENTEYNKYLLPTINLTKIIKEDLIIKN
;
A
#
# COMPACT_ATOMS: atom_id res chain seq x y z
N MET A 1 -34.25 -5.98 -3.53
CA MET A 1 -33.48 -7.23 -3.79
C MET A 1 -32.01 -6.88 -3.85
N THR A 2 -31.29 -6.95 -2.74
CA THR A 2 -29.84 -6.75 -2.71
C THR A 2 -29.21 -8.05 -3.23
N LYS A 3 -28.83 -8.09 -4.51
CA LYS A 3 -27.90 -9.13 -5.00
C LYS A 3 -26.71 -9.10 -4.04
N ASN A 4 -26.45 -10.21 -3.35
CA ASN A 4 -25.24 -10.40 -2.55
C ASN A 4 -24.06 -9.94 -3.40
N LYS A 5 -23.49 -8.77 -3.10
CA LYS A 5 -22.22 -8.35 -3.68
C LYS A 5 -21.20 -9.31 -3.11
N ILE A 6 -20.90 -10.37 -3.86
CA ILE A 6 -19.83 -11.30 -3.54
C ILE A 6 -18.57 -10.43 -3.47
N ILE A 7 -18.08 -10.22 -2.26
CA ILE A 7 -16.83 -9.52 -2.03
C ILE A 7 -15.74 -10.40 -2.66
N GLY A 8 -15.21 -9.98 -3.82
CA GLY A 8 -14.29 -10.78 -4.64
C GLY A 8 -12.88 -10.96 -4.04
N PHE A 9 -12.59 -10.25 -2.94
CA PHE A 9 -11.31 -10.28 -2.25
C PHE A 9 -11.45 -9.90 -0.78
N ARG A 10 -10.54 -10.34 0.08
CA ARG A 10 -10.48 -9.93 1.50
C ARG A 10 -9.08 -9.49 1.89
N LEU A 11 -8.98 -8.53 2.81
CA LEU A 11 -7.74 -8.26 3.52
C LEU A 11 -7.40 -9.48 4.38
N ALA A 12 -6.23 -10.08 4.13
CA ALA A 12 -5.82 -11.34 4.74
C ALA A 12 -4.79 -11.12 5.86
N SER A 13 -3.87 -10.17 5.69
CA SER A 13 -2.91 -9.80 6.73
C SER A 13 -2.45 -8.36 6.59
N ILE A 14 -2.02 -7.78 7.72
CA ILE A 14 -1.28 -6.52 7.81
C ILE A 14 0.05 -6.83 8.48
N ARG A 15 1.16 -6.33 7.93
CA ARG A 15 2.50 -6.47 8.51
C ARG A 15 3.21 -5.13 8.48
N THR A 16 3.78 -4.69 9.60
CA THR A 16 4.80 -3.63 9.60
C THR A 16 6.14 -4.28 9.28
N ASN A 17 6.73 -3.93 8.16
CA ASN A 17 8.04 -4.44 7.73
C ASN A 17 9.16 -3.61 8.36
N GLU A 18 8.96 -2.31 8.46
CA GLU A 18 9.94 -1.35 8.97
C GLU A 18 9.21 -0.21 9.69
N PHE A 19 9.65 0.13 10.89
CA PHE A 19 9.31 1.39 11.53
C PHE A 19 10.56 1.90 12.25
N ALA A 20 11.02 3.08 11.88
CA ALA A 20 12.18 3.70 12.48
C ALA A 20 11.95 5.20 12.66
N ILE A 21 12.41 5.69 13.82
CA ILE A 21 12.59 7.10 14.11
C ILE A 21 14.09 7.31 14.19
N ILE A 22 14.61 8.29 13.46
CA ILE A 22 16.04 8.66 13.49
C ILE A 22 16.13 9.93 14.33
N GLU A 23 16.55 9.75 15.57
CA GLU A 23 16.72 10.81 16.57
C GLU A 23 17.96 11.63 16.22
N ASP A 24 17.77 12.91 15.86
CA ASP A 24 18.76 14.01 15.81
C ASP A 24 18.30 15.17 14.93
N ILE A 25 17.15 15.04 14.26
CA ILE A 25 16.61 16.15 13.48
C ILE A 25 15.69 16.99 14.37
N THR A 26 16.18 18.14 14.83
CA THR A 26 15.31 19.25 15.24
C THR A 26 14.63 19.81 14.00
N ALA A 27 13.72 19.03 13.40
CA ALA A 27 12.96 19.43 12.24
C ALA A 27 11.96 20.50 12.70
N GLY A 28 12.23 21.76 12.35
CA GLY A 28 11.15 22.71 12.19
C GLY A 28 10.10 22.12 11.23
N GLU A 29 8.84 22.54 11.32
CA GLU A 29 7.80 22.04 10.42
C GLU A 29 8.03 22.47 8.94
N GLU A 30 8.99 23.36 8.71
CA GLU A 30 9.38 23.85 7.40
C GLU A 30 10.21 22.81 6.63
N ASN A 31 10.05 22.76 5.31
CA ASN A 31 10.84 21.92 4.38
C ASN A 31 10.74 20.39 4.59
N ILE A 32 9.67 19.90 5.19
CA ILE A 32 9.40 18.46 5.27
C ILE A 32 8.80 17.96 3.95
N SER A 33 9.41 16.91 3.40
CA SER A 33 8.87 16.17 2.25
C SER A 33 8.64 14.71 2.61
N ILE A 34 7.73 14.05 1.88
CA ILE A 34 7.42 12.64 2.08
C ILE A 34 7.69 11.89 0.80
N LYS A 35 8.69 11.01 0.82
CA LYS A 35 8.93 10.04 -0.25
C LYS A 35 7.94 8.90 -0.07
N THR A 36 7.18 8.61 -1.13
CA THR A 36 6.16 7.54 -1.14
C THR A 36 6.55 6.47 -2.15
N GLY A 37 6.55 5.22 -1.73
CA GLY A 37 6.70 4.05 -2.57
C GLY A 37 5.50 3.12 -2.42
N VAL A 38 5.05 2.55 -3.54
CA VAL A 38 4.02 1.50 -3.57
C VAL A 38 4.57 0.34 -4.39
N GLY A 39 4.72 -0.81 -3.74
CA GLY A 39 5.14 -2.07 -4.36
C GLY A 39 3.94 -3.01 -4.49
N ILE A 40 3.86 -3.71 -5.62
CA ILE A 40 2.81 -4.70 -5.87
C ILE A 40 3.48 -6.04 -6.18
N ARG A 41 3.07 -7.09 -5.49
CA ARG A 41 3.49 -8.47 -5.77
C ARG A 41 2.27 -9.36 -5.84
N VAL A 42 2.35 -10.44 -6.62
CA VAL A 42 1.24 -11.39 -6.76
C VAL A 42 1.77 -12.81 -6.65
N ASN A 43 1.04 -13.64 -5.93
CA ASN A 43 1.20 -15.08 -5.93
C ASN A 43 0.00 -15.70 -6.65
N ILE A 44 0.22 -16.16 -7.88
CA ILE A 44 -0.82 -16.73 -8.75
C ILE A 44 -1.39 -18.01 -8.14
N GLU A 45 -0.54 -18.92 -7.66
CA GLU A 45 -0.95 -20.21 -7.09
C GLU A 45 -1.90 -20.05 -5.89
N LYS A 46 -1.65 -19.04 -5.06
CA LYS A 46 -2.43 -18.76 -3.84
C LYS A 46 -3.49 -17.68 -4.04
N CYS A 47 -3.63 -17.12 -5.25
CA CYS A 47 -4.52 -16.01 -5.56
C CYS A 47 -4.37 -14.82 -4.59
N VAL A 48 -3.12 -14.46 -4.26
CA VAL A 48 -2.81 -13.38 -3.31
C VAL A 48 -2.16 -12.20 -4.00
N ILE A 49 -2.65 -11.00 -3.72
CA ILE A 49 -1.99 -9.73 -4.09
C ILE A 49 -1.43 -9.10 -2.82
N PHE A 50 -0.15 -8.74 -2.84
CA PHE A 50 0.52 -8.01 -1.78
C PHE A 50 0.72 -6.58 -2.23
N ILE A 51 0.31 -5.64 -1.38
CA ILE A 51 0.58 -4.22 -1.54
C ILE A 51 1.51 -3.80 -0.42
N GLU A 52 2.75 -3.46 -0.77
CA GLU A 52 3.69 -2.81 0.13
C GLU A 52 3.61 -1.30 -0.05
N THR A 53 3.57 -0.56 1.05
CA THR A 53 3.63 0.90 1.06
C THR A 53 4.81 1.33 1.92
N LYS A 54 5.68 2.17 1.37
CA LYS A 54 6.83 2.75 2.07
C LYS A 54 6.73 4.26 2.09
N PHE A 55 6.91 4.84 3.27
CA PHE A 55 6.91 6.27 3.50
C PHE A 55 8.19 6.66 4.21
N THR A 56 8.83 7.73 3.72
CA THR A 56 10.00 8.31 4.36
C THR A 56 9.79 9.81 4.47
N PHE A 57 9.67 10.29 5.70
CA PHE A 57 9.66 11.72 6.02
C PHE A 57 11.09 12.22 6.01
N VAL A 58 11.31 13.31 5.29
CA VAL A 58 12.63 13.86 5.01
C VAL A 58 12.61 15.36 5.33
N HIS A 59 13.54 15.80 6.17
CA HIS A 59 13.80 17.21 6.45
C HIS A 59 15.22 17.52 5.98
N GLU A 60 15.38 18.52 5.10
CA GLU A 60 16.70 18.90 4.53
C GLU A 60 17.52 17.72 3.98
N ASN A 61 16.85 16.80 3.27
CA ASN A 61 17.40 15.55 2.71
C ASN A 61 17.76 14.45 3.72
N CYS A 62 17.61 14.69 5.02
CA CYS A 62 17.81 13.68 6.06
C CYS A 62 16.48 12.99 6.42
N PRO A 63 16.41 11.65 6.33
CA PRO A 63 15.22 10.91 6.76
C PRO A 63 15.10 10.92 8.29
N PHE A 64 13.88 11.07 8.82
CA PHE A 64 13.64 11.02 10.27
C PHE A 64 12.50 10.10 10.71
N ILE A 65 11.54 9.80 9.83
CA ILE A 65 10.54 8.75 10.05
C ILE A 65 10.52 7.86 8.83
N ILE A 66 10.69 6.56 9.04
CA ILE A 66 10.56 5.53 8.00
C ILE A 66 9.46 4.57 8.44
N LEU A 67 8.50 4.33 7.55
CA LEU A 67 7.46 3.32 7.72
C LEU A 67 7.36 2.49 6.44
N SER A 68 7.54 1.18 6.55
CA SER A 68 7.11 0.22 5.53
C SER A 68 6.10 -0.75 6.11
N CYS A 69 5.02 -0.98 5.39
CA CYS A 69 4.04 -2.00 5.73
C CYS A 69 3.48 -2.68 4.50
N GLU A 70 3.02 -3.91 4.69
CA GLU A 70 2.42 -4.74 3.67
C GLU A 70 1.00 -5.14 4.07
N CYS A 71 0.07 -5.00 3.14
CA CYS A 71 -1.25 -5.62 3.20
C CYS A 71 -1.32 -6.74 2.17
N SER A 72 -1.76 -7.94 2.59
CA SER A 72 -2.04 -9.03 1.66
C SER A 72 -3.55 -9.17 1.45
N PHE A 73 -3.95 -9.42 0.21
CA PHE A 73 -5.34 -9.57 -0.19
C PHE A 73 -5.52 -10.92 -0.86
N ILE A 74 -6.39 -11.76 -0.30
CA ILE A 74 -6.75 -13.05 -0.90
C ILE A 74 -7.97 -12.82 -1.77
N LEU A 75 -7.88 -13.23 -3.03
CA LEU A 75 -8.97 -13.18 -4.00
C LEU A 75 -9.65 -14.54 -4.08
N GLY A 76 -10.95 -14.56 -4.33
CA GLY A 76 -11.63 -15.80 -4.68
C GLY A 76 -11.16 -16.30 -6.05
N ASP A 77 -10.97 -17.61 -6.22
CA ASP A 77 -10.46 -18.23 -7.45
C ASP A 77 -11.16 -17.75 -8.72
N THR A 78 -12.49 -17.63 -8.68
CA THR A 78 -13.28 -17.16 -9.83
C THR A 78 -12.98 -15.71 -10.18
N HIS A 79 -12.75 -14.86 -9.18
CA HIS A 79 -12.38 -13.47 -9.40
C HIS A 79 -10.94 -13.36 -9.91
N PHE A 80 -10.01 -14.12 -9.34
CA PHE A 80 -8.62 -14.11 -9.79
C PHE A 80 -8.47 -14.63 -11.23
N LYS A 81 -9.15 -15.74 -11.56
CA LYS A 81 -9.17 -16.30 -12.93
C LYS A 81 -9.78 -15.35 -13.95
N SER A 82 -10.66 -14.43 -13.54
CA SER A 82 -11.20 -13.41 -14.44
C SER A 82 -10.16 -12.41 -14.94
N PHE A 83 -8.99 -12.35 -14.32
CA PHE A 83 -7.84 -11.57 -14.79
C PHE A 83 -6.95 -12.32 -15.78
N LYS A 84 -7.17 -13.62 -16.00
CA LYS A 84 -6.37 -14.38 -16.95
C LYS A 84 -6.65 -13.87 -18.36
N ASN A 85 -5.60 -13.63 -19.13
CA ASN A 85 -5.72 -13.30 -20.54
C ASN A 85 -6.11 -14.58 -21.32
N ASP A 86 -7.03 -14.46 -22.27
CA ASP A 86 -7.44 -15.61 -23.10
C ASP A 86 -6.40 -15.94 -24.18
N SER A 87 -5.55 -14.97 -24.55
CA SER A 87 -4.61 -15.08 -25.68
C SER A 87 -3.26 -15.69 -25.30
N ASP A 88 -2.87 -15.61 -24.02
CA ASP A 88 -1.61 -16.15 -23.49
C ASP A 88 -1.78 -16.60 -22.03
N ASP A 89 -0.72 -17.10 -21.39
CA ASP A 89 -0.79 -17.52 -19.98
C ASP A 89 -0.51 -16.36 -19.00
N SER A 90 -0.74 -15.11 -19.42
CA SER A 90 -0.56 -13.94 -18.56
C SER A 90 -1.83 -13.59 -17.77
N TYR A 91 -1.65 -12.82 -16.70
CA TYR A 91 -2.72 -12.21 -15.93
C TYR A 91 -2.63 -10.69 -16.07
N ILE A 92 -3.77 -10.05 -16.37
CA ILE A 92 -3.92 -8.60 -16.49
C ILE A 92 -4.82 -8.14 -15.35
N ILE A 93 -4.20 -7.56 -14.32
CA ILE A 93 -4.93 -7.03 -13.17
C ILE A 93 -5.20 -5.55 -13.41
N PRO A 94 -6.48 -5.11 -13.45
CA PRO A 94 -6.82 -3.73 -13.77
C PRO A 94 -6.22 -2.74 -12.76
N LYS A 95 -5.68 -1.64 -13.27
CA LYS A 95 -5.07 -0.59 -12.45
C LYS A 95 -6.01 -0.02 -11.40
N ASP A 96 -7.31 0.07 -11.71
CA ASP A 96 -8.31 0.61 -10.79
C ASP A 96 -8.53 -0.34 -9.61
N PHE A 97 -8.46 -1.65 -9.85
CA PHE A 97 -8.54 -2.65 -8.80
C PHE A 97 -7.30 -2.59 -7.89
N ILE A 98 -6.11 -2.51 -8.47
CA ILE A 98 -4.85 -2.36 -7.72
C ILE A 98 -4.87 -1.05 -6.91
N THR A 99 -5.33 0.03 -7.52
CA THR A 99 -5.46 1.34 -6.88
C THR A 99 -6.39 1.25 -5.68
N HIS A 100 -7.50 0.54 -5.78
CA HIS A 100 -8.40 0.30 -4.65
C HIS A 100 -7.71 -0.46 -3.51
N LEU A 101 -6.97 -1.54 -3.80
CA LEU A 101 -6.19 -2.26 -2.79
C LEU A 101 -5.11 -1.36 -2.15
N ALA A 102 -4.46 -0.53 -2.95
CA ALA A 102 -3.46 0.41 -2.47
C ALA A 102 -4.06 1.52 -1.59
N VAL A 103 -5.26 2.01 -1.88
CA VAL A 103 -5.96 2.98 -1.01
C VAL A 103 -6.15 2.38 0.39
N ILE A 104 -6.55 1.10 0.47
CA ILE A 104 -6.69 0.38 1.73
C ILE A 104 -5.33 0.28 2.44
N ALA A 105 -4.27 -0.13 1.73
CA ALA A 105 -2.93 -0.26 2.30
C ALA A 105 -2.36 1.06 2.82
N VAL A 106 -2.53 2.16 2.09
CA VAL A 106 -2.13 3.51 2.53
C VAL A 106 -2.94 3.95 3.76
N GLY A 107 -4.25 3.64 3.81
CA GLY A 107 -5.08 3.89 4.98
C GLY A 107 -4.60 3.14 6.22
N THR A 108 -4.26 1.86 6.05
CA THR A 108 -3.65 1.03 7.09
C THR A 108 -2.32 1.60 7.57
N ALA A 109 -1.44 2.01 6.66
CA ALA A 109 -0.17 2.64 6.99
C ALA A 109 -0.34 3.90 7.84
N ARG A 110 -1.34 4.74 7.51
CA ARG A 110 -1.68 5.93 8.30
C ARG A 110 -2.07 5.57 9.73
N GLY A 111 -2.89 4.53 9.92
CA GLY A 111 -3.27 4.04 11.25
C GLY A 111 -2.08 3.50 12.04
N ILE A 112 -1.19 2.74 11.38
CA ILE A 112 0.06 2.25 11.98
C ILE A 112 0.93 3.41 12.42
N LEU A 113 1.14 4.42 11.55
CA LEU A 113 1.94 5.60 11.89
C LEU A 113 1.39 6.31 13.12
N HIS A 114 0.08 6.60 13.13
CA HIS A 114 -0.58 7.26 14.27
C HIS A 114 -0.40 6.48 15.56
N CYS A 115 -0.65 5.16 15.55
CA CYS A 115 -0.50 4.29 16.72
C CYS A 115 0.95 4.20 17.20
N LYS A 116 1.93 4.13 16.28
CA LYS A 116 3.36 4.04 16.61
C LYS A 116 3.94 5.33 17.16
N THR A 117 3.36 6.48 16.81
CA THR A 117 3.82 7.80 17.27
C THR A 117 2.92 8.40 18.33
N GLU A 118 1.83 7.73 18.73
CA GLU A 118 0.92 8.19 19.76
C GLU A 118 1.70 8.46 21.07
N ASN A 119 1.40 9.57 21.74
CA ASN A 119 2.10 10.03 22.94
C ASN A 119 3.60 10.35 22.75
N THR A 120 4.05 10.57 21.52
CA THR A 120 5.40 11.07 21.20
C THR A 120 5.33 12.42 20.47
N GLU A 121 6.42 13.19 20.46
CA GLU A 121 6.49 14.44 19.69
C GLU A 121 6.35 14.26 18.17
N TYR A 122 6.53 13.02 17.68
CA TYR A 122 6.40 12.68 16.27
C TYR A 122 4.95 12.51 15.81
N ASN A 123 3.95 12.51 16.72
CA ASN A 123 2.54 12.34 16.34
C ASN A 123 2.00 13.47 15.47
N LYS A 124 2.63 14.65 15.53
CA LYS A 124 2.30 15.80 14.67
C LYS A 124 2.58 15.54 13.18
N TYR A 125 3.47 14.59 12.86
CA TYR A 125 3.80 14.24 11.48
C TYR A 125 2.80 13.22 10.93
N LEU A 126 1.74 13.75 10.32
CA LEU A 126 0.68 12.94 9.73
C LEU A 126 1.02 12.50 8.31
N LEU A 127 0.64 11.27 7.96
CA LEU A 127 0.67 10.83 6.57
C LEU A 127 -0.51 11.45 5.79
N PRO A 128 -0.24 12.30 4.78
CA PRO A 128 -1.29 13.02 4.06
C PRO A 128 -2.15 12.08 3.20
N THR A 129 -3.16 12.65 2.56
CA THR A 129 -3.90 11.96 1.50
C THR A 129 -3.00 11.81 0.27
N ILE A 130 -2.69 10.57 -0.11
CA ILE A 130 -1.87 10.27 -1.28
C ILE A 130 -2.78 10.03 -2.48
N ASN A 131 -2.53 10.73 -3.58
CA ASN A 131 -3.25 10.49 -4.82
C ASN A 131 -2.64 9.32 -5.59
N LEU A 132 -3.15 8.12 -5.35
CA LEU A 132 -2.65 6.88 -5.94
C LEU A 132 -2.90 6.77 -7.46
N THR A 133 -3.87 7.48 -8.04
CA THR A 133 -4.09 7.46 -9.49
C THR A 133 -2.94 8.12 -10.27
N LYS A 134 -2.13 8.93 -9.61
CA LYS A 134 -0.89 9.50 -10.18
C LYS A 134 0.31 8.55 -10.08
N ILE A 135 0.22 7.53 -9.23
CA ILE A 135 1.30 6.56 -8.95
C ILE A 135 1.07 5.28 -9.76
N ILE A 136 -0.15 4.73 -9.70
CA ILE A 136 -0.55 3.52 -10.42
C ILE A 136 -1.25 3.95 -11.71
N LYS A 137 -0.51 3.95 -12.83
CA LYS A 137 -0.97 4.51 -14.11
C LYS A 137 -1.49 3.47 -15.10
N GLU A 138 -1.04 2.23 -14.94
CA GLU A 138 -1.17 1.15 -15.92
C GLU A 138 -1.62 -0.14 -15.23
N ASP A 139 -2.20 -1.04 -16.02
CA ASP A 139 -2.59 -2.37 -15.55
C ASP A 139 -1.34 -3.19 -15.22
N LEU A 140 -1.43 -4.09 -14.24
CA LEU A 140 -0.34 -4.98 -13.91
C LEU A 140 -0.43 -6.23 -14.77
N ILE A 141 0.58 -6.43 -15.61
CA ILE A 141 0.72 -7.63 -16.44
C ILE A 141 1.71 -8.58 -15.77
N ILE A 142 1.27 -9.81 -15.53
CA ILE A 142 2.08 -10.85 -14.89
C ILE A 142 2.18 -12.02 -15.86
N LYS A 143 3.41 -12.36 -16.23
CA LYS A 143 3.69 -13.53 -17.05
C LYS A 143 4.07 -14.69 -16.13
N ASN A 144 3.50 -15.85 -16.42
CA ASN A 144 3.89 -17.11 -15.80
C ASN A 144 5.29 -17.54 -16.26
#